data_AF-A0A7L1W609-F1
#
_entry.id   AF-A0A7L1W609-F1
#
_cell.length_a   1.000
_cell.length_b   1.000
_cell.length_c   1.000
_cell.angle_alpha   90.00
_cell.angle_beta   90.00
_cell.angle_gamma   90.00
#
_symmetry.space_group_name_H-M   'P 1'
#
loop_
_entity.id
_entity.type
_entity.pdbx_description
1 polymer ?
#
loop_
_entity_poly.entity_id
_entity_poly.type
_entity_poly.pdbx_seq_one_letter_code
_entity_poly.pdbx_strand_id
1 'polypeptide(L)'
;VSFQGRLYAMQTGMKIDSKTPECRKFLCKLMDQLEAMKKQFGDNEAITQEIVGSAHVENYALKMFLYADNEDRAGQFHKNMIKSFYTASLLIDVLTVFGELSEENAQHRKYARWKAAYIHNCLKNGETPQPGPIGMEGESFDAEREEAGSSSVHSGTTPSSSSTYEANNTPTSNYTGIHIPPGAHAPANTPAEVPHNTGVTSNTIQPAPQNIPLVDPSLYSAQSAGEVRLTPEDFARAQKYCKYAGSALQYEDVSTAVQNLQKALKLLITGRE
;
A
#
# COMPACT_ATOMS: atom_id res chain seq x y z
N VAL A 1 4.04 4.58 -11.85
CA VAL A 1 2.71 5.09 -11.42
C VAL A 1 2.08 6.06 -12.42
N SER A 2 2.70 7.21 -12.74
CA SER A 2 2.08 8.22 -13.63
C SER A 2 1.79 7.71 -15.06
N PHE A 3 2.66 6.85 -15.59
CA PHE A 3 2.47 6.16 -16.86
C PHE A 3 1.26 5.21 -16.81
N GLN A 4 1.23 4.31 -15.82
CA GLN A 4 0.14 3.34 -15.63
C GLN A 4 -1.22 4.02 -15.42
N GLY A 5 -1.28 5.11 -14.66
CA GLY A 5 -2.52 5.86 -14.47
C GLY A 5 -3.08 6.46 -15.77
N ARG A 6 -2.20 6.96 -16.66
CA ARG A 6 -2.62 7.41 -18.00
C ARG A 6 -3.04 6.26 -18.91
N LEU A 7 -2.36 5.12 -18.81
CA LEU A 7 -2.73 3.92 -19.56
C LEU A 7 -4.13 3.43 -19.16
N TYR A 8 -4.41 3.41 -17.86
CA TYR A 8 -5.74 3.12 -17.32
C TYR A 8 -6.79 4.12 -17.85
N ALA A 9 -6.52 5.42 -17.74
CA ALA A 9 -7.44 6.45 -18.24
C ALA A 9 -7.69 6.31 -19.75
N MET A 10 -6.69 5.96 -20.54
CA MET A 10 -6.82 5.73 -21.98
C MET A 10 -7.71 4.51 -22.28
N GLN A 11 -7.43 3.36 -21.65
CA GLN A 11 -8.22 2.13 -21.85
C GLN A 11 -9.69 2.33 -21.42
N THR A 12 -9.90 2.95 -20.26
CA THR A 12 -11.24 3.24 -19.73
C THR A 12 -11.97 4.26 -20.60
N GLY A 13 -11.30 5.35 -20.98
CA GLY A 13 -11.88 6.38 -21.85
C GLY A 13 -12.28 5.84 -23.22
N MET A 14 -11.49 4.95 -23.82
CA MET A 14 -11.85 4.28 -25.08
C MET A 14 -13.11 3.41 -24.96
N LYS A 15 -13.34 2.78 -23.79
CA LYS A 15 -14.54 1.98 -23.50
C LYS A 15 -15.77 2.86 -23.28
N ILE A 16 -15.60 4.04 -22.69
CA ILE A 16 -16.69 5.00 -22.42
C ILE A 16 -17.13 5.68 -23.72
N ASP A 17 -16.22 6.39 -24.39
CA ASP A 17 -16.54 7.10 -25.62
C ASP A 17 -15.26 7.40 -26.43
N SER A 18 -15.13 6.72 -27.56
CA SER A 18 -14.05 6.92 -28.53
C SER A 18 -14.52 7.55 -29.84
N LYS A 19 -15.80 7.92 -29.94
CA LYS A 19 -16.43 8.35 -31.20
C LYS A 19 -16.71 9.85 -31.23
N THR A 20 -17.10 10.42 -30.09
CA THR A 20 -17.36 11.86 -29.99
C THR A 20 -16.09 12.65 -30.34
N PRO A 21 -16.15 13.67 -31.22
CA PRO A 21 -14.96 14.38 -31.70
C PRO A 21 -14.08 14.96 -30.59
N GLU A 22 -14.71 15.50 -29.54
CA GLU A 22 -14.04 16.09 -28.38
C GLU A 22 -13.33 15.01 -27.55
N CYS A 23 -14.03 13.90 -27.26
CA CYS A 23 -13.48 12.73 -26.56
C CYS A 23 -12.31 12.13 -27.34
N ARG A 24 -12.47 11.94 -28.65
CA ARG A 24 -11.40 11.44 -29.53
C ARG A 24 -10.19 12.37 -29.53
N LYS A 25 -10.39 13.69 -29.60
CA LYS A 25 -9.30 14.67 -29.51
C LYS A 25 -8.55 14.59 -28.19
N PHE A 26 -9.27 14.39 -27.08
CA PHE A 26 -8.67 14.18 -25.77
C PHE A 26 -7.85 12.88 -25.72
N LEU A 27 -8.43 11.76 -26.17
CA LEU A 27 -7.78 10.45 -26.19
C LEU A 27 -6.54 10.45 -27.10
N CYS A 28 -6.57 11.13 -28.25
CA CYS A 28 -5.38 11.29 -29.10
C CYS A 28 -4.24 12.00 -28.35
N LYS A 29 -4.53 13.12 -27.67
CA LYS A 29 -3.51 13.82 -26.87
C LYS A 29 -2.99 12.96 -25.71
N LEU A 30 -3.86 12.16 -25.09
CA LEU A 30 -3.47 11.26 -24.02
C LEU A 30 -2.54 10.14 -24.53
N MET A 31 -2.80 9.63 -25.75
CA MET A 31 -1.93 8.68 -26.42
C MET A 31 -0.55 9.29 -26.75
N ASP A 32 -0.51 10.50 -27.30
CA ASP A 32 0.75 11.21 -27.57
C ASP A 32 1.61 11.35 -26.30
N GLN A 33 0.98 11.63 -25.15
CA GLN A 33 1.66 11.68 -23.86
C GLN A 33 2.20 10.31 -23.41
N LEU A 34 1.44 9.24 -23.64
CA LEU A 34 1.87 7.87 -23.34
C LEU A 34 3.09 7.49 -24.18
N GLU A 35 3.06 7.79 -25.48
CA GLU A 35 4.18 7.54 -26.40
C GLU A 35 5.44 8.34 -26.00
N ALA A 36 5.27 9.62 -25.69
CA ALA A 36 6.36 10.48 -25.22
C ALA A 36 6.98 9.95 -23.92
N MET A 37 6.15 9.51 -22.98
CA MET A 37 6.62 8.98 -21.70
C MET A 37 7.30 7.61 -21.87
N LYS A 38 6.76 6.75 -22.73
CA LYS A 38 7.40 5.46 -23.06
C LYS A 38 8.77 5.66 -23.72
N LYS A 39 8.91 6.67 -24.58
CA LYS A 39 10.20 7.04 -25.18
C LYS A 39 11.17 7.61 -24.15
N GLN A 40 10.70 8.46 -23.25
CA GLN A 40 11.53 9.10 -22.21
C GLN A 40 12.05 8.09 -21.18
N PHE A 41 11.25 7.08 -20.84
CA PHE A 41 11.58 6.10 -19.81
C PHE A 41 11.68 4.67 -20.37
N GLY A 42 12.17 4.54 -21.61
CA GLY A 42 12.26 3.27 -22.33
C GLY A 42 13.17 2.22 -21.67
N ASP A 43 14.10 2.65 -20.81
CA ASP A 43 15.00 1.77 -20.06
C ASP A 43 14.42 1.34 -18.70
N ASN A 44 13.26 1.87 -18.32
CA ASN A 44 12.65 1.56 -17.03
C ASN A 44 11.83 0.27 -17.11
N GLU A 45 12.26 -0.75 -16.36
CA GLU A 45 11.60 -2.06 -16.30
C GLU A 45 10.12 -1.97 -15.87
N ALA A 46 9.74 -1.02 -15.02
CA ALA A 46 8.34 -0.82 -14.62
C ALA A 46 7.45 -0.26 -15.73
N ILE A 47 8.02 0.15 -16.88
CA ILE A 47 7.30 0.61 -18.07
C ILE A 47 7.40 -0.41 -19.21
N THR A 48 8.54 -1.08 -19.35
CA THR A 48 8.74 -2.08 -20.42
C THR A 48 8.16 -3.44 -20.07
N GLN A 49 8.19 -3.84 -18.80
CA GLN A 49 7.72 -5.13 -18.32
C GLN A 49 6.44 -4.97 -17.51
N GLU A 50 5.38 -5.63 -17.99
CA GLU A 50 4.05 -5.54 -17.39
C GLU A 50 4.03 -6.03 -15.93
N ILE A 51 4.69 -7.17 -15.67
CA ILE A 51 4.76 -7.78 -14.33
C ILE A 51 5.46 -6.84 -13.33
N VAL A 52 6.56 -6.20 -13.75
CA VAL A 52 7.31 -5.25 -12.92
C VAL A 52 6.48 -3.97 -12.69
N GLY A 53 5.81 -3.48 -13.74
CA GLY A 53 4.90 -2.34 -13.64
C GLY A 53 3.74 -2.58 -12.69
N SER A 54 3.14 -3.77 -12.74
CA SER A 54 2.06 -4.20 -11.85
C SER A 54 2.52 -4.24 -10.40
N ALA A 55 3.59 -4.99 -10.11
CA ALA A 55 4.16 -5.06 -8.77
C ALA A 55 4.57 -3.68 -8.23
N HIS A 56 5.07 -2.79 -9.08
CA HIS A 56 5.43 -1.43 -8.68
C HIS A 56 4.21 -0.59 -8.27
N VAL A 57 3.11 -0.66 -9.03
CA VAL A 57 1.86 0.05 -8.68
C VAL A 57 1.22 -0.56 -7.43
N GLU A 58 1.19 -1.88 -7.32
CA GLU A 58 0.61 -2.61 -6.19
C GLU A 58 1.35 -2.28 -4.89
N ASN A 59 2.68 -2.37 -4.89
CA ASN A 59 3.49 -1.99 -3.72
C ASN A 59 3.29 -0.53 -3.32
N TYR A 60 3.10 0.37 -4.29
CA TYR A 60 2.84 1.78 -4.00
C TYR A 60 1.44 1.98 -3.41
N ALA A 61 0.42 1.30 -3.95
CA ALA A 61 -0.94 1.32 -3.42
C ALA A 61 -1.00 0.78 -1.99
N LEU A 62 -0.33 -0.35 -1.73
CA LEU A 62 -0.27 -0.96 -0.40
C LEU A 62 0.42 -0.04 0.62
N LYS A 63 1.51 0.63 0.25
CA LYS A 63 2.18 1.61 1.12
C LYS A 63 1.24 2.77 1.48
N MET A 64 0.52 3.33 0.51
CA MET A 64 -0.46 4.40 0.75
C MET A 64 -1.61 3.92 1.66
N PHE A 65 -2.08 2.69 1.44
CA PHE A 65 -3.12 2.05 2.24
C PHE A 65 -2.68 1.86 3.69
N LEU A 66 -1.52 1.22 3.92
CA LEU A 66 -1.00 0.93 5.25
C LEU A 66 -0.65 2.20 6.03
N TYR A 67 -0.15 3.24 5.36
CA TYR A 67 0.01 4.56 5.98
C TYR A 67 -1.33 5.06 6.53
N ALA A 68 -2.38 5.05 5.71
CA ALA A 68 -3.69 5.53 6.13
C ALA A 68 -4.34 4.65 7.22
N ASP A 69 -4.20 3.33 7.12
CA ASP A 69 -4.68 2.37 8.12
C ASP A 69 -3.96 2.52 9.47
N ASN A 70 -2.66 2.82 9.46
CA ASN A 70 -1.93 3.08 10.70
C ASN A 70 -2.40 4.37 11.38
N GLU A 71 -2.61 5.45 10.63
CA GLU A 71 -3.17 6.70 11.17
C GLU A 71 -4.61 6.48 11.69
N ASP A 72 -5.43 5.72 10.96
CA ASP A 72 -6.80 5.36 11.35
C ASP A 72 -6.81 4.60 12.69
N ARG A 73 -5.98 3.57 12.83
CA ARG A 73 -5.83 2.79 14.08
C ARG A 73 -5.30 3.62 15.24
N ALA A 74 -4.45 4.60 14.95
CA ALA A 74 -3.94 5.56 15.93
C ALA A 74 -4.96 6.65 16.29
N GLY A 75 -6.14 6.68 15.64
CA GLY A 75 -7.16 7.72 15.82
C GLY A 75 -6.73 9.10 15.31
N GLN A 76 -5.72 9.16 14.44
CA GLN A 76 -5.20 10.40 13.86
C GLN A 76 -5.94 10.73 12.57
N PHE A 77 -7.07 11.42 12.69
CA PHE A 77 -7.92 11.75 11.54
C PHE A 77 -7.56 13.11 10.94
N HIS A 78 -7.03 13.09 9.72
CA HIS A 78 -6.68 14.32 9.00
C HIS A 78 -6.77 14.16 7.47
N LYS A 79 -6.71 15.28 6.75
CA LYS A 79 -6.88 15.28 5.28
C LYS A 79 -5.90 14.37 4.53
N ASN A 80 -4.66 14.24 5.01
CA ASN A 80 -3.65 13.42 4.33
C ASN A 80 -3.95 11.92 4.37
N MET A 81 -4.49 11.38 5.47
CA MET A 81 -4.81 9.95 5.55
C MET A 81 -6.07 9.62 4.72
N ILE A 82 -7.06 10.53 4.68
CA ILE A 82 -8.24 10.42 3.80
C ILE A 82 -7.80 10.39 2.33
N LYS A 83 -6.95 11.34 1.92
CA LYS A 83 -6.38 11.37 0.57
C LYS A 83 -5.59 10.11 0.26
N SER A 84 -4.91 9.53 1.26
CA SER A 84 -4.10 8.33 1.08
C SER A 84 -4.96 7.08 0.88
N PHE A 85 -6.02 6.89 1.66
CA PHE A 85 -7.03 5.85 1.40
C PHE A 85 -7.67 6.01 0.03
N TYR A 86 -8.14 7.22 -0.31
CA TYR A 86 -8.77 7.46 -1.60
C TYR A 86 -7.82 7.19 -2.76
N THR A 87 -6.58 7.68 -2.68
CA THR A 87 -5.55 7.45 -3.71
C THR A 87 -5.17 5.98 -3.82
N ALA A 88 -5.05 5.26 -2.69
CA ALA A 88 -4.79 3.83 -2.70
C ALA A 88 -5.89 3.08 -3.47
N SER A 89 -7.15 3.44 -3.27
CA SER A 89 -8.26 2.82 -4.01
C SER A 89 -8.20 3.08 -5.52
N LEU A 90 -7.82 4.29 -5.93
CA LEU A 90 -7.64 4.64 -7.35
C LEU A 90 -6.45 3.91 -7.97
N LEU A 91 -5.36 3.73 -7.21
CA LEU A 91 -4.21 2.96 -7.67
C LEU A 91 -4.56 1.49 -7.86
N ILE A 92 -5.43 0.94 -7.01
CA ILE A 92 -5.94 -0.41 -7.21
C ILE A 92 -6.85 -0.50 -8.46
N ASP A 93 -7.63 0.53 -8.79
CA ASP A 93 -8.31 0.55 -10.10
C ASP A 93 -7.33 0.56 -11.26
N VAL A 94 -6.22 1.30 -11.14
CA VAL A 94 -5.17 1.31 -12.15
C VAL A 94 -4.56 -0.08 -12.35
N LEU A 95 -4.52 -0.94 -11.31
CA LEU A 95 -4.03 -2.32 -11.47
C LEU A 95 -4.87 -3.15 -12.45
N THR A 96 -6.13 -2.77 -12.72
CA THR A 96 -6.98 -3.49 -13.68
C THR A 96 -6.45 -3.45 -15.13
N VAL A 97 -5.52 -2.55 -15.45
CA VAL A 97 -4.85 -2.54 -16.77
C VAL A 97 -3.99 -3.77 -16.99
N PHE A 98 -3.59 -4.44 -15.91
CA PHE A 98 -2.73 -5.62 -15.91
C PHE A 98 -3.52 -6.94 -15.83
N GLY A 99 -4.86 -6.86 -15.77
CA GLY A 99 -5.75 -8.01 -15.67
C GLY A 99 -6.71 -7.95 -14.47
N GLU A 100 -7.20 -9.12 -14.06
CA GLU A 100 -8.11 -9.25 -12.93
C GLU A 100 -7.40 -8.96 -11.60
N LEU A 101 -8.11 -8.28 -10.69
CA LEU A 101 -7.58 -7.98 -9.35
C LEU A 101 -7.57 -9.23 -8.48
N SER A 102 -6.55 -9.37 -7.64
CA SER A 102 -6.60 -10.33 -6.54
C SER A 102 -7.74 -9.99 -5.57
N GLU A 103 -8.24 -11.02 -4.87
CA GLU A 103 -9.31 -10.85 -3.87
C GLU A 103 -8.90 -9.88 -2.76
N GLU A 104 -7.63 -9.94 -2.33
CA GLU A 104 -7.05 -9.00 -1.38
C GLU A 104 -7.10 -7.55 -1.89
N ASN A 105 -6.69 -7.31 -3.14
CA ASN A 105 -6.75 -5.97 -3.74
C ASN A 105 -8.19 -5.48 -3.88
N ALA A 106 -9.13 -6.36 -4.26
CA ALA A 106 -10.55 -6.01 -4.32
C ALA A 106 -11.09 -5.58 -2.95
N GLN A 107 -10.71 -6.29 -1.88
CA GLN A 107 -11.08 -5.96 -0.51
C GLN A 107 -10.44 -4.65 -0.03
N HIS A 108 -9.13 -4.47 -0.25
CA HIS A 108 -8.44 -3.21 0.08
C HIS A 108 -9.05 -2.02 -0.64
N ARG A 109 -9.42 -2.16 -1.91
CA ARG A 109 -10.09 -1.10 -2.67
C ARG A 109 -11.44 -0.73 -2.06
N LYS A 110 -12.27 -1.73 -1.72
CA LYS A 110 -13.58 -1.51 -1.11
C LYS A 110 -13.45 -0.83 0.25
N TYR A 111 -12.56 -1.34 1.11
CA TYR A 111 -12.27 -0.77 2.42
C TYR A 111 -11.77 0.66 2.32
N ALA A 112 -10.76 0.93 1.49
CA ALA A 112 -10.15 2.24 1.37
C ALA A 112 -11.14 3.31 0.87
N ARG A 113 -11.99 2.99 -0.12
CA ARG A 113 -13.04 3.91 -0.58
C ARG A 113 -14.03 4.24 0.53
N TRP A 114 -14.55 3.19 1.16
CA TRP A 114 -15.54 3.34 2.22
C TRP A 114 -14.96 4.15 3.38
N LYS A 115 -13.77 3.80 3.85
CA LYS A 115 -13.14 4.47 5.00
C LYS A 115 -12.78 5.93 4.68
N ALA A 116 -12.31 6.24 3.48
CA ALA A 116 -12.08 7.61 3.05
C ALA A 116 -13.36 8.45 3.08
N ALA A 117 -14.46 7.93 2.54
CA ALA A 117 -15.76 8.62 2.53
C ALA A 117 -16.32 8.78 3.96
N TYR A 118 -16.26 7.73 4.77
CA TYR A 118 -16.72 7.71 6.15
C TYR A 118 -15.99 8.77 7.00
N ILE A 119 -14.65 8.73 7.03
CA ILE A 119 -13.85 9.68 7.83
C ILE A 119 -14.10 11.10 7.35
N HIS A 120 -14.14 11.33 6.04
CA HIS A 120 -14.43 12.65 5.49
C HIS A 120 -15.79 13.19 5.95
N ASN A 121 -16.83 12.35 5.94
CA ASN A 121 -18.18 12.74 6.36
C ASN A 121 -18.25 13.02 7.87
N CYS A 122 -17.62 12.19 8.70
CA CYS A 122 -17.54 12.43 10.14
C CYS A 122 -16.85 13.77 10.43
N LEU A 123 -15.68 14.03 9.84
CA LEU A 123 -14.96 15.30 10.04
C LEU A 123 -15.74 16.50 9.52
N LYS A 124 -16.51 16.35 8.43
CA LYS A 124 -17.38 17.40 7.89
C LYS A 124 -18.55 17.71 8.82
N ASN A 125 -19.08 16.71 9.51
CA ASN A 125 -20.22 16.84 10.42
C ASN A 125 -19.81 17.14 11.88
N GLY A 126 -18.51 17.18 12.19
CA GLY A 126 -18.00 17.38 13.55
C GLY A 126 -18.07 16.12 14.43
N GLU A 127 -18.28 14.95 13.82
CA GLU A 127 -18.27 13.65 14.49
C GLU A 127 -16.85 13.08 14.52
N THR A 128 -16.50 12.35 15.58
CA THR A 128 -15.21 11.65 15.66
C THR A 128 -15.37 10.25 15.05
N PRO A 129 -14.63 9.92 13.97
CA PRO A 129 -14.68 8.59 13.37
C PRO A 129 -14.20 7.50 14.34
N GLN A 130 -14.69 6.27 14.20
CA GLN A 130 -14.16 5.13 14.95
C GLN A 130 -12.81 4.65 14.38
N PRO A 131 -11.76 4.52 15.22
CA PRO A 131 -10.46 3.96 14.82
C PRO A 131 -10.53 2.49 14.43
N GLY A 132 -9.71 2.11 13.45
CA GLY A 132 -9.45 0.73 13.06
C GLY A 132 -10.45 0.15 12.05
N PRO A 133 -10.24 -1.12 11.67
CA PRO A 133 -11.12 -1.83 10.77
C PRO A 133 -12.45 -2.09 11.48
N ILE A 134 -13.50 -1.45 10.97
CA ILE A 134 -14.87 -1.85 11.29
C ILE A 134 -15.07 -3.20 10.61
N GLY A 135 -15.47 -4.22 11.39
CA GLY A 135 -15.69 -5.58 10.90
C GLY A 135 -16.55 -5.56 9.64
N MET A 136 -15.91 -5.73 8.48
CA MET A 136 -16.53 -5.55 7.17
C MET A 136 -17.26 -6.82 6.72
N GLU A 137 -17.71 -7.61 7.70
CA GLU A 137 -18.28 -8.95 7.54
C GLU A 137 -19.81 -8.95 7.39
N GLY A 138 -20.47 -7.80 7.48
CA GLY A 138 -21.94 -7.72 7.48
C GLY A 138 -22.63 -6.93 6.37
N GLU A 139 -21.94 -6.02 5.68
CA GLU A 139 -22.62 -5.06 4.78
C GLU A 139 -22.00 -5.03 3.39
N SER A 140 -22.66 -5.73 2.47
CA SER A 140 -22.54 -5.52 1.03
C SER A 140 -23.02 -4.12 0.67
N PHE A 141 -22.18 -3.10 0.89
CA PHE A 141 -22.49 -1.75 0.44
C PHE A 141 -22.11 -1.61 -1.04
N ASP A 142 -23.15 -1.51 -1.86
CA ASP A 142 -23.10 -1.22 -3.29
C ASP A 142 -22.86 0.29 -3.45
N ALA A 143 -21.59 0.69 -3.51
CA ALA A 143 -21.21 2.07 -3.74
C ALA A 143 -21.13 2.36 -5.25
N GLU A 144 -22.23 2.17 -5.95
CA GLU A 144 -22.41 2.62 -7.34
C GLU A 144 -23.69 3.46 -7.48
N ARG A 145 -23.60 4.74 -7.12
CA ARG A 145 -24.30 5.90 -7.72
C ARG A 145 -24.37 7.03 -6.71
N GLU A 146 -23.79 8.18 -7.05
CA GLU A 146 -24.49 9.46 -6.98
C GLU A 146 -23.83 10.42 -7.97
N GLU A 147 -24.41 10.49 -9.17
CA GLU A 147 -24.38 11.64 -10.05
C GLU A 147 -25.82 11.80 -10.58
N ALA A 148 -26.29 13.06 -10.62
CA ALA A 148 -27.65 13.53 -10.90
C ALA A 148 -28.65 13.54 -9.73
N GLY A 149 -28.94 14.75 -9.25
CA GLY A 149 -29.98 15.00 -8.24
C GLY A 149 -31.40 14.99 -8.80
N SER A 150 -32.38 14.82 -7.89
CA SER A 150 -33.53 15.70 -7.68
C SER A 150 -34.46 15.09 -6.64
N SER A 151 -34.90 15.94 -5.72
CA SER A 151 -35.99 15.87 -4.74
C SER A 151 -37.07 14.78 -4.90
N SER A 152 -37.40 14.06 -3.82
CA SER A 152 -38.75 14.12 -3.21
C SER A 152 -38.83 13.37 -1.87
N VAL A 153 -39.60 14.00 -1.00
CA VAL A 153 -40.09 13.68 0.35
C VAL A 153 -40.93 12.39 0.39
N HIS A 154 -40.80 11.57 1.45
CA HIS A 154 -41.95 11.15 2.30
C HIS A 154 -41.52 10.46 3.61
N SER A 155 -42.29 10.76 4.65
CA SER A 155 -42.17 10.38 6.06
C SER A 155 -42.69 8.97 6.39
N GLY A 156 -42.30 8.40 7.54
CA GLY A 156 -43.03 7.27 8.13
C GLY A 156 -42.34 6.49 9.26
N THR A 157 -42.40 7.04 10.48
CA THR A 157 -42.75 6.37 11.77
C THR A 157 -42.07 5.05 12.22
N THR A 158 -41.36 5.16 13.35
CA THR A 158 -41.01 4.14 14.40
C THR A 158 -42.26 3.42 14.99
N PRO A 159 -42.19 2.32 15.81
CA PRO A 159 -41.15 2.07 16.82
C PRO A 159 -40.74 0.63 17.19
N SER A 160 -39.58 0.58 17.86
CA SER A 160 -39.13 -0.29 18.97
C SER A 160 -39.40 -1.80 18.95
N SER A 161 -38.30 -2.57 18.92
CA SER A 161 -38.17 -3.83 19.66
C SER A 161 -36.78 -3.92 20.29
N SER A 162 -36.78 -3.79 21.62
CA SER A 162 -35.72 -4.14 22.54
C SER A 162 -35.41 -5.64 22.49
N SER A 163 -34.15 -6.04 22.37
CA SER A 163 -33.70 -7.37 22.78
C SER A 163 -32.25 -7.33 23.24
N THR A 164 -32.11 -7.76 24.48
CA THR A 164 -30.94 -7.80 25.35
C THR A 164 -29.82 -8.64 24.75
N TYR A 165 -28.59 -8.14 24.88
CA TYR A 165 -27.34 -8.83 24.59
C TYR A 165 -27.09 -9.92 25.66
N GLU A 166 -26.87 -11.15 25.23
CA GLU A 166 -26.16 -12.16 26.01
C GLU A 166 -24.82 -12.43 25.33
N ALA A 167 -23.75 -12.12 26.05
CA ALA A 167 -22.38 -12.38 25.67
C ALA A 167 -22.07 -13.87 25.89
N ASN A 168 -21.46 -14.53 24.89
CA ASN A 168 -20.70 -15.73 25.14
C ASN A 168 -19.44 -15.79 24.28
N ASN A 169 -18.34 -16.04 24.98
CA ASN A 169 -16.94 -16.05 24.58
C ASN A 169 -16.59 -17.07 23.49
N THR A 170 -15.79 -16.66 22.51
CA THR A 170 -14.79 -17.51 21.84
C THR A 170 -13.50 -16.70 21.57
N PRO A 171 -12.31 -17.32 21.69
CA PRO A 171 -11.04 -16.59 21.77
C PRO A 171 -10.52 -16.19 20.39
N THR A 172 -10.29 -14.89 20.19
CA THR A 172 -9.59 -14.34 19.03
C THR A 172 -8.07 -14.40 19.23
N SER A 173 -7.38 -14.89 18.20
CA SER A 173 -5.92 -14.97 18.12
C SER A 173 -5.28 -13.59 18.26
N ASN A 174 -4.48 -13.44 19.31
CA ASN A 174 -3.53 -12.35 19.46
C ASN A 174 -2.36 -12.55 18.49
N TYR A 175 -2.08 -11.55 17.64
CA TYR A 175 -0.75 -11.39 17.06
C TYR A 175 -0.19 -10.02 17.44
N THR A 176 0.61 -10.00 18.50
CA THR A 176 1.53 -8.93 18.83
C THR A 176 2.90 -9.24 18.21
N GLY A 177 3.55 -8.25 17.60
CA GLY A 177 5.02 -8.23 17.56
C GLY A 177 5.73 -7.79 16.29
N ILE A 178 5.40 -6.63 15.69
CA ILE A 178 6.42 -5.83 14.98
C ILE A 178 6.29 -4.38 15.46
N HIS A 179 7.16 -4.00 16.39
CA HIS A 179 7.29 -2.64 16.89
C HIS A 179 8.14 -1.83 15.91
N ILE A 180 7.48 -1.10 14.99
CA ILE A 180 8.13 -0.14 14.09
C ILE A 180 8.11 1.24 14.79
N PRO A 181 9.25 1.94 14.92
CA PRO A 181 9.30 3.23 15.59
C PRO A 181 8.40 4.27 14.88
N PRO A 182 7.71 5.18 15.62
CA PRO A 182 6.82 6.17 15.02
C PRO A 182 7.62 7.20 14.21
N GLY A 183 7.26 7.38 12.93
CA GLY A 183 7.69 8.55 12.14
C GLY A 183 8.49 8.28 10.86
N ALA A 184 8.75 7.02 10.48
CA ALA A 184 9.46 6.74 9.24
C ALA A 184 8.49 6.43 8.08
N HIS A 185 8.52 7.30 7.07
CA HIS A 185 7.95 7.13 5.71
C HIS A 185 6.51 7.60 5.47
N ALA A 186 6.31 8.93 5.54
CA ALA A 186 5.34 9.54 4.63
C ALA A 186 5.87 9.43 3.18
N PRO A 187 5.04 9.01 2.19
CA PRO A 187 5.43 9.00 0.79
C PRO A 187 5.72 10.44 0.31
N ALA A 188 6.70 10.58 -0.59
CA ALA A 188 7.39 11.83 -0.94
C ALA A 188 6.55 12.93 -1.62
N ASN A 189 5.21 12.90 -1.54
CA ASN A 189 4.30 13.85 -2.19
C ASN A 189 3.21 14.44 -1.26
N THR A 190 3.38 14.39 0.06
CA THR A 190 2.54 15.19 0.97
C THR A 190 3.17 16.58 1.17
N PRO A 191 2.46 17.69 0.89
CA PRO A 191 2.93 19.01 1.26
C PRO A 191 3.02 19.10 2.78
N ALA A 192 4.23 19.24 3.31
CA ALA A 192 4.45 19.56 4.72
C ALA A 192 4.09 21.03 4.96
N GLU A 193 3.08 21.28 5.78
CA GLU A 193 2.76 22.64 6.23
C GLU A 193 3.73 23.01 7.35
N VAL A 194 4.65 23.95 7.06
CA VAL A 194 5.65 24.45 8.01
C VAL A 194 5.06 25.57 8.88
N PRO A 195 5.11 25.49 10.22
CA PRO A 195 4.77 26.63 11.07
C PRO A 195 5.89 27.68 10.99
N HIS A 196 5.50 28.94 10.83
CA HIS A 196 6.40 30.09 10.86
C HIS A 196 6.96 30.29 12.27
N ASN A 197 8.27 30.49 12.42
CA ASN A 197 8.80 31.18 13.60
C ASN A 197 9.95 32.12 13.25
N THR A 198 9.84 33.32 13.82
CA THR A 198 10.73 34.48 13.72
C THR A 198 12.15 34.16 14.17
N GLY A 199 13.12 34.71 13.44
CA GLY A 199 14.51 34.27 13.47
C GLY A 199 15.36 34.71 14.65
N VAL A 200 16.46 33.97 14.85
CA VAL A 200 17.73 34.42 15.43
C VAL A 200 18.87 33.62 14.77
N THR A 201 20.01 34.29 14.65
CA THR A 201 21.27 34.05 13.95
C THR A 201 21.98 32.71 14.15
N SER A 202 22.72 32.34 13.09
CA SER A 202 23.66 31.22 12.94
C SER A 202 24.69 31.09 14.08
N ASN A 203 24.87 29.88 14.60
CA ASN A 203 26.10 29.43 15.25
C ASN A 203 26.32 27.94 14.96
N THR A 204 27.51 27.62 14.44
CA THR A 204 28.01 26.27 14.17
C THR A 204 28.17 25.48 15.47
N ILE A 205 27.49 24.33 15.58
CA ILE A 205 27.67 23.38 16.69
C ILE A 205 28.52 22.20 16.18
N GLN A 206 29.69 22.05 16.76
CA GLN A 206 30.61 20.93 16.57
C GLN A 206 30.23 19.80 17.56
N PRO A 207 30.02 18.55 17.13
CA PRO A 207 29.68 17.47 18.07
C PRO A 207 30.93 16.94 18.79
N ALA A 208 30.83 16.83 20.12
CA ALA A 208 31.81 16.17 20.98
C ALA A 208 31.72 14.64 20.86
N PRO A 209 32.83 13.89 21.05
CA PRO A 209 32.83 12.44 20.93
C PRO A 209 32.08 11.77 22.10
N GLN A 210 31.03 11.00 21.78
CA GLN A 210 30.36 10.13 22.73
C GLN A 210 31.07 8.77 22.82
N ASN A 211 31.33 8.34 24.05
CA ASN A 211 31.98 7.08 24.40
C ASN A 211 30.97 5.92 24.25
N ILE A 212 31.21 5.01 23.32
CA ILE A 212 30.33 3.85 23.03
C ILE A 212 30.72 2.71 23.99
N PRO A 213 29.76 2.03 24.66
CA PRO A 213 30.05 0.79 25.40
C PRO A 213 30.56 -0.30 24.45
N LEU A 214 31.62 -0.98 24.85
CA LEU A 214 32.26 -2.07 24.11
C LEU A 214 31.27 -3.24 23.93
N VAL A 215 30.76 -3.42 22.71
CA VAL A 215 29.94 -4.57 22.32
C VAL A 215 30.90 -5.72 21.95
N ASP A 216 30.55 -6.94 22.36
CA ASP A 216 31.37 -8.15 22.22
C ASP A 216 31.83 -8.39 20.75
N PRO A 217 33.15 -8.53 20.48
CA PRO A 217 33.70 -8.67 19.13
C PRO A 217 33.32 -9.96 18.37
N SER A 218 32.62 -10.91 18.98
CA SER A 218 32.29 -12.20 18.34
C SER A 218 31.20 -12.11 17.26
N LEU A 219 30.47 -11.01 17.16
CA LEU A 219 29.42 -10.82 16.15
C LEU A 219 29.90 -10.20 14.83
N TYR A 220 31.14 -9.71 14.76
CA TYR A 220 31.70 -9.04 13.57
C TYR A 220 32.71 -9.88 12.78
N SER A 221 32.89 -11.17 13.08
CA SER A 221 33.70 -12.06 12.24
C SER A 221 32.93 -12.55 11.00
N ALA A 222 32.37 -11.62 10.23
CA ALA A 222 32.07 -11.86 8.83
C ALA A 222 33.07 -11.04 8.02
N GLN A 223 34.26 -11.62 7.86
CA GLN A 223 35.31 -11.08 7.03
C GLN A 223 34.77 -10.81 5.63
N SER A 224 35.11 -9.63 5.11
CA SER A 224 35.09 -9.25 3.71
C SER A 224 35.84 -10.29 2.87
N ALA A 225 35.12 -11.28 2.37
CA ALA A 225 35.61 -12.33 1.49
C ALA A 225 34.90 -12.23 0.14
N GLY A 226 35.47 -11.44 -0.77
CA GLY A 226 35.23 -11.53 -2.21
C GLY A 226 33.87 -11.04 -2.68
N GLU A 227 33.88 -10.26 -3.76
CA GLU A 227 32.70 -9.97 -4.55
C GLU A 227 32.15 -11.29 -5.13
N VAL A 228 31.22 -11.94 -4.42
CA VAL A 228 30.55 -13.16 -4.88
C VAL A 228 29.65 -12.78 -6.05
N ARG A 229 30.13 -13.05 -7.27
CA ARG A 229 29.37 -12.81 -8.50
C ARG A 229 28.32 -13.91 -8.68
N LEU A 230 27.17 -13.73 -8.03
CA LEU A 230 26.02 -14.63 -8.14
C LEU A 230 25.51 -14.67 -9.59
N THR A 231 25.30 -15.87 -10.13
CA THR A 231 24.72 -16.03 -11.46
C THR A 231 23.20 -15.96 -11.41
N PRO A 232 22.50 -15.68 -12.53
CA PRO A 232 21.04 -15.74 -12.58
C PRO A 232 20.46 -17.08 -12.10
N GLU A 233 21.19 -18.18 -12.31
CA GLU A 233 20.84 -19.51 -11.83
C GLU A 233 20.94 -19.64 -10.31
N ASP A 234 21.87 -18.93 -9.66
CA ASP A 234 21.98 -18.89 -8.19
C ASP A 234 20.77 -18.16 -7.58
N PHE A 235 20.34 -17.06 -8.19
CA PHE A 235 19.13 -16.34 -7.79
C PHE A 235 17.87 -17.19 -7.96
N ALA A 236 17.73 -17.90 -9.09
CA ALA A 236 16.61 -18.79 -9.33
C ALA A 236 16.55 -19.93 -8.29
N ARG A 237 17.71 -20.47 -7.89
CA ARG A 237 17.81 -21.50 -6.84
C ARG A 237 17.50 -20.94 -5.45
N ALA A 238 18.01 -19.77 -5.09
CA ALA A 238 17.68 -19.11 -3.83
C ALA A 238 16.16 -18.86 -3.72
N GLN A 239 15.53 -18.37 -4.78
CA GLN A 239 14.08 -18.17 -4.84
C GLN A 239 13.31 -19.49 -4.67
N LYS A 240 13.81 -20.59 -5.25
CA LYS A 240 13.23 -21.93 -5.07
C LYS A 240 13.30 -22.41 -3.62
N TYR A 241 14.43 -22.21 -2.94
CA TYR A 241 14.56 -22.52 -1.51
C TYR A 241 13.60 -21.68 -0.66
N CYS A 242 13.44 -20.38 -0.93
CA CYS A 242 12.44 -19.55 -0.25
C CYS A 242 11.01 -20.06 -0.47
N LYS A 243 10.67 -20.49 -1.69
CA LYS A 243 9.35 -21.07 -2.01
C LYS A 243 9.10 -22.37 -1.24
N TYR A 244 10.09 -23.25 -1.14
CA TYR A 244 9.99 -24.49 -0.37
C TYR A 244 9.88 -24.25 1.13
N ALA A 245 10.57 -23.24 1.66
CA ALA A 245 10.37 -22.81 3.04
C ALA A 245 8.93 -22.34 3.28
N GLY A 246 8.37 -21.55 2.37
CA GLY A 246 6.97 -21.12 2.44
C GLY A 246 5.98 -22.30 2.42
N SER A 247 6.19 -23.29 1.55
CA SER A 247 5.38 -24.51 1.54
C SER A 247 5.53 -25.32 2.83
N ALA A 248 6.74 -25.44 3.38
CA ALA A 248 6.98 -26.17 4.63
C ALA A 248 6.26 -25.49 5.81
N LEU A 249 6.26 -24.16 5.88
CA LEU A 249 5.51 -23.41 6.88
C LEU A 249 3.99 -23.64 6.78
N GLN A 250 3.46 -23.79 5.56
CA GLN A 250 2.04 -24.10 5.34
C GLN A 250 1.63 -25.48 5.89
N TYR A 251 2.57 -26.42 5.99
CA TYR A 251 2.38 -27.75 6.58
C TYR A 251 2.95 -27.85 8.00
N GLU A 252 3.26 -26.71 8.64
CA GLU A 252 3.83 -26.63 9.99
C GLU A 252 5.17 -27.39 10.17
N ASP A 253 5.88 -27.68 9.07
CA ASP A 253 7.18 -28.32 9.09
C ASP A 253 8.29 -27.28 9.29
N VAL A 254 8.48 -26.89 10.55
CA VAL A 254 9.49 -25.90 10.98
C VAL A 254 10.91 -26.36 10.64
N SER A 255 11.19 -27.66 10.74
CA SER A 255 12.53 -28.19 10.49
C SER A 255 12.92 -28.04 9.02
N THR A 256 12.02 -28.40 8.11
CA THR A 256 12.23 -28.24 6.67
C THR A 256 12.26 -26.76 6.27
N ALA A 257 11.46 -25.91 6.90
CA ALA A 257 11.48 -24.47 6.63
C ALA A 257 12.84 -23.84 6.97
N VAL A 258 13.37 -24.11 8.17
CA VAL A 258 14.68 -23.61 8.63
C VAL A 258 15.80 -24.11 7.72
N GLN A 259 15.78 -25.39 7.33
CA GLN A 259 16.81 -25.96 6.44
C GLN A 259 16.83 -25.28 5.07
N ASN A 260 15.67 -25.00 4.48
CA ASN A 260 15.60 -24.34 3.18
C ASN A 260 16.05 -22.86 3.27
N LEU A 261 15.71 -22.15 4.35
CA LEU A 261 16.19 -20.78 4.57
C LEU A 261 17.71 -20.73 4.78
N GLN A 262 18.28 -21.69 5.52
CA GLN A 262 19.72 -21.80 5.68
C GLN A 262 20.44 -22.08 4.36
N LYS A 263 19.87 -22.93 3.49
CA LYS A 263 20.41 -23.18 2.14
C LYS A 263 20.37 -21.93 1.26
N ALA A 264 19.25 -21.20 1.28
CA ALA A 264 19.13 -19.93 0.56
C ALA A 264 20.17 -18.92 1.04
N LEU A 265 20.31 -18.76 2.36
CA LEU A 265 21.25 -17.82 2.97
C LEU A 265 22.71 -18.19 2.64
N LYS A 266 23.08 -19.47 2.74
CA LYS A 266 24.42 -19.94 2.41
C LYS A 266 24.75 -19.75 0.93
N LEU A 267 23.80 -20.02 0.03
CA LEU A 267 23.97 -19.80 -1.41
C LEU A 267 24.19 -18.31 -1.73
N LEU A 268 23.44 -17.42 -1.09
CA LEU A 268 23.55 -15.98 -1.30
C LEU A 268 24.84 -15.37 -0.69
N ILE A 269 25.35 -15.95 0.39
CA ILE A 269 26.59 -15.49 1.04
C ILE A 269 27.84 -16.06 0.37
N THR A 270 27.80 -17.31 -0.09
CA THR A 270 29.01 -18.04 -0.52
C THR A 270 29.05 -18.40 -2.01
N GLY A 271 27.93 -18.23 -2.73
CA GLY A 271 27.78 -18.68 -4.12
C GLY A 271 27.83 -20.20 -4.29
N ARG A 272 27.75 -20.97 -3.19
CA ARG A 272 27.77 -22.44 -3.17
C ARG A 272 26.79 -22.99 -2.12
N GLU A 273 26.29 -24.20 -2.36
CA GLU A 273 25.32 -24.90 -1.50
C GLU A 273 25.93 -25.46 -0.21
#